data_AF-A0A920J8D2-F1
#
_entry.id   AF-A0A920J8D2-F1
#
_cell.length_a   1.000
_cell.length_b   1.000
_cell.length_c   1.000
_cell.angle_alpha   90.00
_cell.angle_beta   90.00
_cell.angle_gamma   90.00
#
_symmetry.space_group_name_H-M   'P 1'
#
loop_
_entity.id
_entity.type
_entity.pdbx_description
1 polymer ?
#
loop_
_entity_poly.entity_id
_entity_poly.type
_entity_poly.pdbx_seq_one_letter_code
_entity_poly.pdbx_strand_id
1 'polypeptide(L)'
;MKGKLLHADFMRVSRKTMLKVTIPFNFLNEEDCIGVKTEGGVVTKTMRDIEILCSAENIPEIIEVDIAELALGDSIRLTNLSLPEGSEIPGLTEETDQMVVSVNAPKAVVEEEPLKG
;
A
#
# COMPACT_ATOMS: atom_id res chain seq x y z
N MET A 1 -22.65 -16.96 -27.38
CA MET A 1 -21.74 -16.11 -26.57
C MET A 1 -21.02 -17.01 -25.58
N LYS A 2 -19.69 -17.10 -25.68
CA LYS A 2 -18.88 -18.04 -24.89
C LYS A 2 -18.84 -17.57 -23.43
N GLY A 3 -19.55 -18.29 -22.56
CA GLY A 3 -19.44 -18.13 -21.11
C GLY A 3 -17.99 -18.40 -20.72
N LYS A 4 -17.32 -17.39 -20.17
CA LYS A 4 -15.98 -17.52 -19.64
C LYS A 4 -16.09 -18.38 -18.38
N LEU A 5 -15.81 -19.67 -18.51
CA LEU A 5 -15.57 -20.55 -17.37
C LEU A 5 -14.32 -20.02 -16.67
N LEU A 6 -14.52 -19.31 -15.55
CA LEU A 6 -13.45 -19.03 -14.59
C LEU A 6 -13.05 -20.39 -14.00
N HIS A 7 -11.81 -20.80 -14.27
CA HIS A 7 -11.22 -21.96 -13.61
C HIS A 7 -11.03 -21.58 -12.14
N ALA A 8 -11.84 -22.15 -11.26
CA ALA A 8 -11.66 -22.05 -9.82
C ALA A 8 -10.91 -23.30 -9.37
N ASP A 9 -9.61 -23.16 -9.13
CA ASP A 9 -8.81 -24.19 -8.48
C ASP A 9 -9.17 -24.24 -6.99
N PHE A 10 -9.97 -25.22 -6.59
CA PHE A 10 -10.28 -25.47 -5.18
C PHE A 10 -9.09 -26.19 -4.54
N MET A 11 -8.07 -25.43 -4.13
CA MET A 11 -7.09 -25.93 -3.18
C MET A 11 -7.80 -26.27 -1.86
N ARG A 12 -7.55 -27.48 -1.34
CA ARG A 12 -8.16 -28.01 -0.12
C ARG A 12 -7.76 -27.16 1.09
N VAL A 13 -8.54 -26.11 1.35
CA VAL A 13 -8.39 -25.20 2.49
C VAL A 13 -8.86 -25.90 3.77
N SER A 14 -7.92 -26.31 4.62
CA SER A 14 -8.17 -26.66 6.01
C SER A 14 -8.33 -25.39 6.84
N ARG A 15 -8.85 -25.47 8.08
CA ARG A 15 -8.93 -24.30 9.00
C ARG A 15 -7.56 -23.68 9.37
N LYS A 16 -6.45 -24.27 8.93
CA LYS A 16 -5.07 -23.71 8.98
C LYS A 16 -4.64 -23.03 7.69
N THR A 17 -5.50 -22.99 6.67
CA THR A 17 -5.08 -22.56 5.36
C THR A 17 -5.07 -21.05 5.27
N MET A 18 -3.87 -20.51 5.17
CA MET A 18 -3.60 -19.13 4.85
C MET A 18 -4.12 -18.84 3.44
N LEU A 19 -4.97 -17.83 3.34
CA LEU A 19 -5.50 -17.33 2.08
C LEU A 19 -4.66 -16.14 1.65
N LYS A 20 -4.28 -16.17 0.38
CA LYS A 20 -3.61 -15.07 -0.29
C LYS A 20 -4.68 -14.11 -0.82
N VAL A 21 -4.71 -12.90 -0.30
CA VAL A 21 -5.71 -11.88 -0.62
C VAL A 21 -5.03 -10.55 -0.94
N THR A 22 -5.57 -9.82 -1.91
CA THR A 22 -5.09 -8.49 -2.28
C THR A 22 -5.97 -7.44 -1.63
N ILE A 23 -5.38 -6.63 -0.75
CA ILE A 23 -6.07 -5.66 0.09
C ILE A 23 -5.55 -4.25 -0.26
N PRO A 24 -6.43 -3.27 -0.48
CA PRO A 24 -6.01 -1.90 -0.76
C PRO A 24 -5.49 -1.19 0.51
N PHE A 25 -4.59 -0.23 0.29
CA PHE A 25 -4.15 0.70 1.33
C PHE A 25 -5.10 1.89 1.46
N ASN A 26 -5.36 2.29 2.69
CA ASN A 26 -6.00 3.55 3.02
C ASN A 26 -5.03 4.40 3.82
N PHE A 27 -4.62 5.54 3.26
CA PHE A 27 -3.67 6.44 3.89
C PHE A 27 -4.43 7.44 4.75
N LEU A 28 -4.18 7.43 6.04
CA LEU A 28 -4.81 8.34 7.00
C LEU A 28 -3.96 9.59 7.16
N ASN A 29 -4.63 10.73 7.42
CA ASN A 29 -3.99 12.00 7.72
C ASN A 29 -3.08 12.53 6.61
N GLU A 30 -3.40 12.28 5.33
CA GLU A 30 -2.57 12.74 4.21
C GLU A 30 -2.39 14.27 4.17
N GLU A 31 -3.45 15.00 4.51
CA GLU A 31 -3.45 16.48 4.54
C GLU A 31 -2.85 17.04 5.83
N ASP A 32 -2.91 16.27 6.93
CA ASP A 32 -2.40 16.64 8.25
C ASP A 32 -0.97 16.17 8.51
N CYS A 33 -0.41 15.38 7.59
CA CYS A 33 0.97 14.92 7.58
C CYS A 33 1.94 16.08 7.80
N ILE A 34 2.84 15.95 8.78
CA ILE A 34 3.79 17.01 9.17
C ILE A 34 4.63 17.44 7.95
N GLY A 35 5.16 16.48 7.20
CA GLY A 35 5.98 16.76 6.02
C GLY A 35 5.22 17.46 4.89
N VAL A 36 3.91 17.27 4.79
CA VAL A 36 3.06 17.98 3.81
C VAL A 36 2.69 19.37 4.33
N LYS A 37 2.11 19.43 5.52
CA LYS A 37 1.49 20.64 6.09
C LYS A 37 2.52 21.66 6.56
N THR A 38 3.62 21.22 7.13
CA THR A 38 4.65 22.10 7.71
C THR A 38 5.81 22.32 6.75
N GLU A 39 6.22 21.28 6.03
CA GLU A 39 7.42 21.30 5.19
C GLU A 39 7.10 21.45 3.68
N GLY A 40 5.81 21.48 3.31
CA GLY A 40 5.36 21.66 1.93
C GLY A 40 5.61 20.47 1.03
N GLY A 41 5.88 19.29 1.61
CA GLY A 41 6.09 18.02 0.91
C GLY A 41 4.88 17.51 0.16
N VAL A 42 5.10 16.50 -0.67
CA VAL A 42 4.08 15.79 -1.45
C VAL A 42 4.14 14.31 -1.11
N VAL A 43 2.99 13.74 -0.77
CA VAL A 43 2.85 12.29 -0.53
C VAL A 43 2.89 11.57 -1.87
N THR A 44 3.88 10.69 -2.01
CA THR A 44 4.02 9.78 -3.15
C THR A 44 3.63 8.37 -2.71
N LYS A 45 2.51 7.88 -3.23
CA LYS A 45 2.05 6.50 -3.04
C LYS A 45 2.66 5.61 -4.11
N THR A 46 3.64 4.80 -3.72
CA THR A 46 4.30 3.84 -4.63
C THR A 46 3.41 2.62 -4.85
N MET A 47 2.68 2.21 -3.83
CA MET A 47 1.76 1.08 -3.86
C MET A 47 0.34 1.51 -3.48
N ARG A 48 -0.66 0.88 -4.10
CA ARG A 48 -2.09 1.10 -3.80
C ARG A 48 -2.75 -0.06 -3.10
N ASP A 49 -2.19 -1.25 -3.27
CA ASP A 49 -2.67 -2.50 -2.72
C ASP A 49 -1.49 -3.40 -2.40
N ILE A 50 -1.73 -4.38 -1.54
CA ILE A 50 -0.77 -5.37 -1.09
C ILE A 50 -1.40 -6.75 -1.07
N GLU A 51 -0.61 -7.74 -1.43
CA GLU A 51 -0.97 -9.13 -1.25
C GLU A 51 -0.49 -9.60 0.13
N ILE A 52 -1.41 -10.10 0.96
CA ILE A 52 -1.11 -10.69 2.26
C ILE A 52 -1.65 -12.12 2.35
N LEU A 53 -0.97 -12.95 3.13
CA LEU A 53 -1.42 -14.26 3.56
C LEU A 53 -2.06 -14.12 4.94
N CYS A 54 -3.34 -14.45 5.07
CA CYS A 54 -4.05 -14.38 6.35
C CYS A 54 -5.08 -15.52 6.47
N SER A 55 -5.52 -15.80 7.70
CA SER A 55 -6.65 -16.71 7.95
C SER A 55 -7.94 -16.13 7.36
N ALA A 56 -8.86 -16.99 6.91
CA ALA A 56 -10.19 -16.59 6.45
C ALA A 56 -10.99 -15.79 7.49
N GLU A 57 -10.70 -15.97 8.78
CA GLU A 57 -11.33 -15.25 9.88
C GLU A 57 -10.74 -13.86 10.13
N ASN A 58 -9.50 -13.62 9.69
CA ASN A 58 -8.73 -12.39 9.91
C ASN A 58 -8.45 -11.63 8.61
N ILE A 59 -9.25 -11.83 7.55
CA ILE A 59 -9.10 -11.08 6.30
C ILE A 59 -9.47 -9.61 6.57
N PRO A 60 -8.52 -8.66 6.49
CA PRO A 60 -8.85 -7.26 6.58
C PRO A 60 -9.49 -6.80 5.26
N GLU A 61 -10.42 -5.86 5.33
CA GLU A 61 -10.98 -5.24 4.12
C GLU A 61 -10.04 -4.16 3.54
N ILE A 62 -9.28 -3.49 4.41
CA ILE A 62 -8.41 -2.35 4.09
C ILE A 62 -7.21 -2.36 5.05
N ILE A 63 -6.02 -2.02 4.57
CA ILE A 63 -4.85 -1.75 5.42
C ILE A 63 -4.72 -0.25 5.65
N GLU A 64 -4.96 0.20 6.88
CA GLU A 64 -4.79 1.60 7.28
C GLU A 64 -3.31 1.90 7.51
N VAL A 65 -2.83 2.96 6.88
CA VAL A 65 -1.46 3.45 7.00
C VAL A 65 -1.52 4.89 7.46
N ASP A 66 -1.18 5.13 8.73
CA ASP A 66 -1.10 6.48 9.27
C ASP A 66 0.19 7.17 8.79
N ILE A 67 0.03 8.31 8.13
CA ILE A 67 1.14 9.13 7.66
C ILE A 67 1.21 10.50 8.33
N ALA A 68 0.44 10.73 9.42
CA ALA A 68 0.44 11.99 10.15
C ALA A 68 1.84 12.43 10.60
N GLU A 69 2.63 11.48 11.11
CA GLU A 69 3.94 11.74 11.71
C GLU A 69 5.10 11.69 10.71
N LEU A 70 4.86 11.43 9.41
CA LEU A 70 5.93 11.39 8.41
C LEU A 70 6.47 12.79 8.13
N ALA A 71 7.78 12.95 8.24
CA ALA A 71 8.48 14.16 7.84
C ALA A 71 8.92 14.11 6.37
N LEU A 72 9.40 15.24 5.86
CA LEU A 72 9.94 15.36 4.52
C LEU A 72 11.16 14.46 4.33
N GLY A 73 11.07 13.56 3.36
CA GLY A 73 12.09 12.54 3.08
C GLY A 73 11.84 11.20 3.77
N ASP A 74 10.84 11.11 4.66
CA ASP A 74 10.48 9.85 5.30
C ASP A 74 9.64 8.96 4.38
N SER A 75 9.69 7.66 4.68
CA SER A 75 8.95 6.64 3.93
C SER A 75 8.53 5.47 4.80
N ILE A 76 7.38 4.89 4.46
CA ILE A 76 6.88 3.65 5.04
C ILE A 76 7.10 2.53 4.02
N ARG A 77 7.69 1.44 4.51
CA ARG A 77 7.94 0.23 3.74
C ARG A 77 7.01 -0.90 4.19
N LEU A 78 7.00 -1.99 3.43
CA LEU A 78 6.21 -3.18 3.73
C LEU A 78 6.47 -3.72 5.13
N THR A 79 7.74 -3.73 5.56
CA THR A 79 8.15 -4.15 6.91
C THR A 79 7.63 -3.28 8.04
N ASN A 80 7.30 -2.02 7.76
CA ASN A 80 6.79 -1.05 8.75
C ASN A 80 5.25 -1.03 8.82
N LEU A 81 4.56 -1.84 8.02
CA LEU A 81 3.11 -1.89 8.02
C LEU A 81 2.60 -2.65 9.25
N SER A 82 1.52 -2.15 9.83
CA SER A 82 0.77 -2.87 10.85
C SER A 82 -0.18 -3.87 10.18
N LEU A 83 0.18 -5.14 10.23
CA LEU A 83 -0.61 -6.24 9.67
C LEU A 83 -1.47 -6.88 10.77
N PRO A 84 -2.70 -7.36 10.46
CA PRO A 84 -3.54 -8.05 11.42
C PRO A 84 -2.90 -9.33 11.97
N GLU A 85 -3.33 -9.77 13.15
CA GLU A 85 -2.71 -10.90 13.84
C GLU A 85 -2.75 -12.18 13.00
N GLY A 86 -1.58 -12.80 12.85
CA GLY A 86 -1.41 -14.02 12.06
C GLY A 86 -1.46 -13.78 10.54
N SER A 87 -1.33 -12.54 10.08
CA SER A 87 -1.11 -12.23 8.67
C SER A 87 0.36 -11.95 8.37
N GLU A 88 0.79 -12.34 7.17
CA GLU A 88 2.16 -12.19 6.70
C GLU A 88 2.19 -11.76 5.23
N ILE A 89 3.26 -11.10 4.81
CA ILE A 89 3.44 -10.73 3.40
C ILE A 89 4.22 -11.86 2.72
N PRO A 90 3.63 -12.56 1.72
CA PRO A 90 4.28 -13.67 1.03
C PRO A 90 5.59 -13.22 0.36
N GLY A 91 6.71 -13.83 0.76
CA GLY A 91 8.01 -13.56 0.13
C GLY A 91 8.65 -12.23 0.53
N LEU A 92 8.20 -11.61 1.62
CA LEU A 92 8.87 -10.44 2.20
C LEU A 92 10.22 -10.84 2.79
N THR A 93 11.27 -10.21 2.29
CA THR A 93 12.66 -10.29 2.75
C THR A 93 13.26 -8.89 2.73
N GLU A 94 14.46 -8.69 3.27
CA GLU A 94 15.15 -7.39 3.19
C GLU A 94 15.35 -6.91 1.73
N GLU A 95 15.46 -7.84 0.78
CA GLU A 95 15.63 -7.54 -0.64
C GLU A 95 14.30 -7.18 -1.35
N THR A 96 13.18 -7.69 -0.83
CA THR A 96 11.83 -7.45 -1.38
C THR A 96 11.02 -6.45 -0.55
N ASP A 97 11.65 -5.79 0.42
CA ASP A 97 11.04 -4.73 1.23
C ASP A 97 10.86 -3.45 0.43
N GLN A 98 9.73 -3.36 -0.26
CA GLN A 98 9.39 -2.24 -1.11
C GLN A 98 8.81 -1.08 -0.31
N MET A 99 8.98 0.13 -0.85
CA MET A 99 8.37 1.34 -0.31
C MET A 99 6.88 1.37 -0.68
N VAL A 100 6.03 1.66 0.30
CA VAL A 100 4.58 1.76 0.14
C VAL A 100 4.20 3.22 -0.14
N VAL A 101 4.70 4.12 0.70
CA VAL A 101 4.44 5.57 0.64
C VAL A 101 5.66 6.34 1.12
N SER A 102 5.85 7.55 0.60
CA SER A 102 6.90 8.47 1.03
C SER A 102 6.44 9.91 0.92
N VAL A 103 7.03 10.79 1.73
CA VAL A 103 6.83 12.24 1.63
C VAL A 103 8.06 12.83 0.97
N ASN A 104 7.90 13.44 -0.20
CA ASN A 104 9.00 13.98 -0.98
C ASN A 104 8.88 15.49 -1.12
N ALA A 105 10.00 16.18 -1.33
CA ALA A 105 9.97 17.59 -1.69
C ALA A 105 9.13 17.79 -2.96
N PRO A 106 8.27 18.82 -3.01
CA PRO A 106 7.55 19.15 -4.22
C PRO A 106 8.59 19.44 -5.30
N LYS A 107 8.64 18.59 -6.32
CA LYS A 107 9.29 19.02 -7.56
C LYS A 107 8.46 20.20 -8.04
N ALA A 108 9.06 21.38 -8.07
CA ALA A 108 8.48 22.53 -8.75
C ALA A 108 8.07 22.07 -10.15
N VAL A 109 6.77 21.82 -10.33
CA VAL A 109 6.19 21.72 -11.64
C VAL A 109 6.25 23.16 -12.13
N VAL A 110 7.37 23.50 -12.77
CA VAL A 110 7.34 24.54 -13.78
C VAL A 110 6.32 24.02 -14.79
N GLU A 111 5.08 24.49 -14.68
CA GLU A 111 4.14 24.44 -15.78
C GLU A 111 4.84 25.18 -16.92
N GLU A 112 5.54 24.43 -17.77
CA GLU A 112 5.79 24.90 -19.12
C GLU A 112 4.42 24.94 -19.78
N GLU A 113 3.82 26.13 -19.77
CA GLU A 113 2.74 26.47 -20.68
C GLU A 113 3.16 25.98 -22.08
N PRO A 114 2.38 25.10 -22.75
CA PRO A 114 2.64 24.85 -24.15
C PRO A 114 2.32 26.16 -24.88
N LEU A 115 3.36 26.96 -25.13
CA LEU A 115 3.34 28.04 -26.11
C LEU A 115 2.87 27.44 -27.43
N LYS A 116 1.60 27.65 -27.76
CA LYS A 116 1.06 27.48 -29.10
C LYS A 116 1.76 28.49 -30.00
N GLY A 117 2.75 28.03 -30.76
CA GLY A 117 3.24 28.67 -31.97
C GLY A 117 2.50 28.14 -33.20
#